data_AF-X1RY00-F1
#
_entry.id   AF-X1RY00-F1
#
_cell.length_a   1.000
_cell.length_b   1.000
_cell.length_c   1.000
_cell.angle_alpha   90.00
_cell.angle_beta   90.00
_cell.angle_gamma   90.00
#
_symmetry.space_group_name_H-M   'P 1'
#
loop_
_entity.id
_entity.type
_entity.pdbx_description
1 polymer ?
#
loop_
_entity_poly.entity_id
_entity_poly.type
_entity_poly.pdbx_seq_one_letter_code
_entity_poly.pdbx_strand_id
1 'polypeptide(L)'
;FSDDAEPAANSRLMRQALDYSRAFGLPIIDHCEDTVLTDGGQMNEGIISTRLGLRGIPAAAEEIMVARDLALAQLTGARLHIAHTTTEGSVELIRRA
;
A
#
# COMPACT_ATOMS: atom_id res chain seq x y z
N PHE A 1 1.43 14.41 -3.66
CA PHE A 1 0.09 13.91 -4.02
C PHE A 1 -0.22 12.73 -3.11
N SER A 2 -1.47 12.50 -2.71
CA SER A 2 -1.87 11.39 -1.83
C SER A 2 -3.14 10.75 -2.35
N ASP A 3 -3.28 9.44 -2.20
CA ASP A 3 -4.46 8.66 -2.54
C ASP A 3 -5.22 8.12 -1.31
N ASP A 4 -4.89 8.58 -0.10
CA ASP A 4 -5.40 8.12 1.21
C ASP A 4 -6.92 7.86 1.37
N ALA A 5 -7.77 8.43 0.51
CA ALA A 5 -9.21 8.14 0.51
C ALA A 5 -9.64 7.07 -0.50
N GLU A 6 -8.84 6.83 -1.55
CA GLU A 6 -9.13 5.91 -2.64
C GLU A 6 -7.81 5.30 -3.16
N PRO A 7 -7.40 4.14 -2.61
CA PRO A 7 -6.14 3.48 -2.96
C PRO A 7 -6.03 3.21 -4.46
N ALA A 8 -4.86 3.48 -5.04
CA ALA A 8 -4.63 3.21 -6.46
C ALA A 8 -4.52 1.70 -6.74
N ALA A 9 -5.66 1.04 -6.99
CA ALA A 9 -5.71 -0.41 -7.25
C ALA A 9 -5.02 -0.82 -8.57
N ASN A 10 -4.95 0.08 -9.56
CA ASN A 10 -4.44 -0.24 -10.89
C ASN A 10 -2.93 0.05 -11.01
N SER A 11 -2.12 -0.99 -11.26
CA SER A 11 -0.66 -0.84 -11.38
C SER A 11 -0.21 0.06 -12.55
N ARG A 12 -0.98 0.10 -13.65
CA ARG A 12 -0.69 1.00 -14.77
C ARG A 12 -0.91 2.46 -14.37
N LEU A 13 -1.97 2.74 -13.61
CA LEU A 13 -2.27 4.08 -13.10
C LEU A 13 -1.17 4.54 -12.13
N MET A 14 -0.80 3.71 -11.16
CA MET A 14 0.26 4.05 -10.20
C MET A 14 1.61 4.29 -10.91
N ARG A 15 1.97 3.43 -11.88
CA ARG A 15 3.17 3.66 -12.69
C ARG A 15 3.13 5.02 -13.40
N GLN A 16 2.02 5.36 -14.04
CA GLN A 16 1.88 6.65 -14.71
C GLN A 16 2.01 7.79 -13.70
N ALA A 17 1.37 7.70 -12.54
CA ALA A 17 1.47 8.70 -11.48
C ALA A 17 2.93 8.90 -11.02
N LEU A 18 3.71 7.81 -10.88
CA LEU A 18 5.13 7.85 -10.55
C LEU A 18 5.97 8.47 -11.68
N ASP A 19 5.74 8.09 -12.94
CA ASP A 19 6.42 8.69 -14.10
C ASP A 19 6.19 10.21 -14.17
N TYR A 20 4.95 10.67 -13.94
CA TYR A 20 4.62 12.09 -13.91
C TYR A 20 5.19 12.81 -12.69
N SER A 21 5.12 12.21 -11.49
CA SER A 21 5.61 12.84 -10.26
C SER A 21 7.12 13.12 -10.32
N ARG A 22 7.88 12.22 -10.96
CA ARG A 22 9.30 12.39 -11.21
C ARG A 22 9.61 13.64 -12.02
N ALA A 23 8.83 13.95 -13.06
CA ALA A 23 9.04 15.15 -13.88
C ALA A 23 8.92 16.45 -13.07
N PHE A 24 8.12 16.44 -11.99
CA PHE A 24 7.94 17.57 -11.09
C PHE A 24 8.82 17.52 -9.83
N GLY A 25 9.59 16.45 -9.63
CA GLY A 25 10.42 16.26 -8.43
C GLY A 25 9.61 16.09 -7.13
N LEU A 26 8.32 15.75 -7.24
CA LEU A 26 7.40 15.60 -6.11
C LEU A 26 7.18 14.12 -5.77
N PRO A 27 6.99 13.76 -4.49
CA PRO A 27 6.66 12.39 -4.12
C PRO A 27 5.18 12.06 -4.34
N ILE A 28 4.92 10.76 -4.56
CA ILE A 28 3.62 10.13 -4.33
C ILE A 28 3.60 9.61 -2.90
N ILE A 29 2.55 9.97 -2.15
CA ILE A 29 2.21 9.40 -0.85
C ILE A 29 1.11 8.38 -1.10
N ASP A 30 1.29 7.17 -0.60
CA ASP A 30 0.49 6.01 -0.98
C ASP A 30 -0.13 5.35 0.25
N HIS A 31 -1.45 5.22 0.24
CA HIS A 31 -2.22 4.41 1.16
C HIS A 31 -2.31 3.00 0.59
N CYS A 32 -1.39 2.15 1.05
CA CYS A 32 -1.26 0.80 0.54
C CYS A 32 -2.39 -0.10 1.07
N GLU A 33 -3.45 -0.24 0.29
CA GLU A 33 -4.58 -1.11 0.60
C GLU A 33 -5.10 -1.84 -0.65
N ASP A 34 -5.11 -3.18 -0.61
CA ASP A 34 -5.86 -4.00 -1.55
C ASP A 34 -7.34 -4.04 -1.13
N THR A 35 -8.16 -3.25 -1.82
CA THR A 35 -9.58 -3.06 -1.49
C THR A 35 -10.43 -4.33 -1.63
N VAL A 36 -9.96 -5.34 -2.37
CA VAL A 36 -10.66 -6.63 -2.49
C VAL A 36 -10.39 -7.48 -1.24
N LEU A 37 -9.18 -7.39 -0.67
CA LEU A 37 -8.82 -8.08 0.57
C LEU A 37 -9.35 -7.37 1.82
N THR A 38 -9.59 -6.06 1.77
CA THR A 38 -10.16 -5.30 2.90
C THR A 38 -11.68 -5.26 2.90
N ASP A 39 -12.35 -5.73 1.83
CA ASP A 39 -13.80 -5.62 1.67
C ASP A 39 -14.58 -6.21 2.86
N GLY A 40 -15.35 -5.36 3.53
CA GLY A 40 -16.12 -5.71 4.73
C GLY A 40 -15.29 -6.07 5.97
N GLY A 41 -13.96 -5.92 5.92
CA GLY A 41 -13.06 -6.01 7.06
C GLY A 41 -13.25 -4.84 8.02
N GLN A 42 -13.04 -5.09 9.32
CA GLN A 42 -13.31 -4.11 10.38
C GLN A 42 -12.09 -3.82 11.25
N MET A 43 -11.12 -4.73 11.29
CA MET A 43 -9.92 -4.63 12.11
C MET A 43 -8.86 -5.60 11.62
N ASN A 44 -7.64 -5.54 12.16
CA ASN A 44 -6.59 -6.52 11.86
C ASN A 44 -7.07 -7.98 12.04
N GLU A 45 -6.81 -8.82 11.05
CA GLU A 45 -7.07 -10.26 11.10
C GLU A 45 -6.14 -10.94 12.12
N GLY A 46 -6.74 -11.65 13.07
CA GLY A 46 -5.99 -12.47 14.01
C GLY A 46 -6.82 -12.98 15.17
N ILE A 47 -6.13 -13.29 16.26
CA ILE A 47 -6.74 -13.90 17.46
C ILE A 47 -7.83 -12.98 18.04
N ILE A 48 -7.63 -11.66 18.04
CA ILE A 48 -8.59 -10.72 18.61
C ILE A 48 -9.84 -10.60 17.73
N SER A 49 -9.71 -10.42 16.41
CA SER A 49 -10.88 -10.37 15.51
C SER A 49 -11.70 -11.66 15.59
N THR A 50 -11.01 -12.81 15.66
CA THR A 50 -11.64 -14.12 15.84
C THR A 50 -12.41 -14.22 17.16
N ARG A 51 -11.81 -13.78 18.28
CA ARG A 51 -12.47 -13.78 19.59
C ARG A 51 -13.68 -12.85 19.66
N LEU A 52 -13.64 -11.72 18.95
CA LEU A 52 -14.72 -10.74 18.90
C LEU A 52 -15.79 -11.07 17.86
N GLY A 53 -15.57 -12.08 17.00
CA GLY A 53 -16.48 -12.41 15.90
C GLY A 53 -16.52 -11.34 14.80
N LEU A 54 -15.47 -10.53 14.68
CA LEU A 54 -15.36 -9.47 13.68
C LEU A 54 -14.58 -9.95 12.46
N ARG A 55 -14.92 -9.43 11.28
CA ARG A 55 -14.19 -9.70 10.04
C ARG A 55 -12.82 -9.00 10.08
N GLY A 56 -11.77 -9.79 9.92
CA GLY A 56 -10.39 -9.32 9.92
C GLY A 56 -9.93 -8.84 8.54
N ILE A 57 -8.99 -7.90 8.53
CA ILE A 57 -8.24 -7.46 7.37
C ILE A 57 -6.86 -8.14 7.42
N PRO A 58 -6.49 -8.96 6.42
CA PRO A 58 -5.20 -9.64 6.40
C PRO A 58 -4.05 -8.64 6.21
N ALA A 59 -2.90 -8.90 6.83
CA ALA A 59 -1.67 -8.13 6.60
C ALA A 59 -1.28 -8.08 5.11
N ALA A 60 -1.59 -9.14 4.35
CA ALA A 60 -1.36 -9.22 2.92
C ALA A 60 -2.03 -8.09 2.12
N ALA A 61 -3.14 -7.51 2.62
CA ALA A 61 -3.80 -6.39 1.97
C ALA A 61 -2.90 -5.14 1.87
N GLU A 62 -2.03 -4.92 2.86
CA GLU A 62 -1.03 -3.84 2.85
C GLU A 62 0.22 -4.28 2.08
N GLU A 63 0.76 -5.45 2.42
CA GLU A 63 2.08 -5.91 1.97
C GLU A 63 2.17 -6.09 0.44
N ILE A 64 1.09 -6.57 -0.20
CA ILE A 64 1.04 -6.75 -1.66
C ILE A 64 1.17 -5.40 -2.38
N MET A 65 0.49 -4.38 -1.86
CA MET A 65 0.50 -3.03 -2.43
C MET A 65 1.87 -2.37 -2.22
N VAL A 66 2.43 -2.46 -1.00
CA VAL A 66 3.80 -2.00 -0.72
C VAL A 66 4.80 -2.65 -1.67
N ALA A 67 4.77 -3.99 -1.83
CA ALA A 67 5.69 -4.70 -2.72
C ALA A 67 5.56 -4.23 -4.19
N ARG A 68 4.33 -4.07 -4.67
CA ARG A 68 4.04 -3.58 -6.02
C ARG A 68 4.61 -2.18 -6.22
N ASP A 69 4.34 -1.27 -5.29
CA ASP A 69 4.65 0.15 -5.46
C ASP A 69 6.13 0.44 -5.29
N LEU A 70 6.83 -0.30 -4.43
CA LEU A 70 8.28 -0.31 -4.39
C LEU A 70 8.89 -0.75 -5.73
N ALA A 71 8.38 -1.82 -6.35
CA ALA A 71 8.86 -2.27 -7.66
C ALA A 71 8.62 -1.22 -8.76
N LEU A 72 7.47 -0.54 -8.73
CA LEU A 72 7.16 0.54 -9.68
C LEU A 72 8.01 1.79 -9.43
N ALA A 73 8.26 2.15 -8.16
CA ALA A 73 9.13 3.25 -7.80
C ALA A 73 10.57 3.00 -8.26
N GLN A 74 11.09 1.78 -8.06
CA GLN A 74 12.40 1.37 -8.58
C GLN A 74 12.46 1.43 -10.11
N LEU A 75 11.42 0.95 -10.80
CA LEU A 75 11.34 1.01 -12.26
C LEU A 75 11.36 2.44 -12.81
N THR A 76 10.61 3.34 -12.18
CA THR A 76 10.41 4.73 -12.64
C THR A 76 11.49 5.69 -12.13
N GLY A 77 12.17 5.34 -11.04
CA GLY A 77 13.09 6.22 -10.32
C GLY A 77 12.39 7.39 -9.61
N ALA A 78 11.07 7.30 -9.41
CA ALA A 78 10.28 8.31 -8.72
C ALA A 78 10.38 8.18 -7.20
N ARG A 79 9.97 9.22 -6.47
CA ARG A 79 9.94 9.21 -5.00
C ARG A 79 8.57 8.71 -4.52
N LEU A 80 8.58 7.65 -3.73
CA LEU A 80 7.41 7.05 -3.10
C LEU A 80 7.51 7.20 -1.58
N HIS A 81 6.39 7.49 -0.93
CA HIS A 81 6.23 7.48 0.52
C HIS A 81 5.05 6.58 0.89
N ILE A 82 5.33 5.50 1.61
CA ILE A 82 4.30 4.60 2.12
C ILE A 82 3.69 5.23 3.38
N ALA A 83 2.38 5.47 3.37
CA ALA A 83 1.66 6.03 4.51
C ALA A 83 1.42 4.95 5.58
N HIS A 84 1.35 5.39 6.85
CA HIS A 84 0.85 4.67 8.03
C HIS A 84 1.08 3.15 8.09
N THR A 85 2.28 2.69 7.71
CA THR A 85 2.67 1.27 7.70
C THR A 85 2.34 0.54 9.00
N THR A 86 1.63 -0.58 8.93
CA THR A 86 1.15 -1.33 10.11
C THR A 86 1.69 -2.75 10.22
N THR A 87 2.21 -3.34 9.14
CA THR A 87 2.63 -4.75 9.11
C THR A 87 4.15 -4.94 9.19
N GLU A 88 4.58 -6.06 9.78
CA GLU A 88 6.00 -6.43 9.82
C GLU A 88 6.55 -6.70 8.42
N GLY A 89 5.78 -7.33 7.54
CA GLY A 89 6.18 -7.61 6.17
C GLY A 89 6.40 -6.34 5.36
N SER A 90 5.53 -5.33 5.48
CA SER A 90 5.75 -4.03 4.83
C SER A 90 7.01 -3.35 5.31
N VAL A 91 7.30 -3.39 6.62
CA VAL A 91 8.54 -2.83 7.17
C VAL A 91 9.77 -3.54 6.58
N GLU A 92 9.74 -4.86 6.43
CA GLU A 92 10.84 -5.61 5.80
C GLU A 92 10.98 -5.30 4.30
N LEU A 93 9.87 -5.17 3.58
CA LEU A 93 9.87 -4.77 2.17
C LEU A 93 10.51 -3.40 1.99
N ILE A 94 10.10 -2.40 2.78
CA ILE A 94 10.66 -1.04 2.75
C ILE A 94 12.15 -1.05 3.09
N ARG A 95 12.57 -1.86 4.08
CA ARG A 95 13.98 -1.97 4.48
C ARG A 95 14.88 -2.50 3.37
N ARG A 96 14.37 -3.37 2.50
CA ARG A 96 15.12 -3.98 1.39
C ARG A 96 15.14 -3.14 0.11
N ALA A 97 14.34 -2.09 0.04
CA ALA A 97 14.09 -1.32 -1.18
C ALA A 97 15.21 -0.36 -1.57
#